data_AF-A0A816UZE2-F1
#
_entry.id   AF-A0A816UZE2-F1
#
_cell.length_a   1.000
_cell.length_b   1.000
_cell.length_c   1.000
_cell.angle_alpha   90.00
_cell.angle_beta   90.00
_cell.angle_gamma   90.00
#
_symmetry.space_group_name_H-M   'P 1'
#
loop_
_entity.id
_entity.type
_entity.pdbx_description
1 polymer ?
#
loop_
_entity_poly.entity_id
_entity_poly.type
_entity_poly.pdbx_seq_one_letter_code
_entity_poly.pdbx_strand_id
1 'polypeptide(L)'
;MTSSSNENIHQKIRNEFPYDVKKLTEVSIPIDKNIKLAATIWMPQNKNVQLINEEKFATILEYIQYRKADWTSARDEIRLKYFSGFGYVSLRVDIRGTGNSLGFYFVRFFSL
;
A
#
# COMPACT_ATOMS: atom_id res chain seq x y z
N MET A 1 -6.11 32.19 37.39
CA MET A 1 -4.90 31.80 36.64
C MET A 1 -5.10 30.38 36.13
N THR A 2 -5.20 30.28 34.80
CA THR A 2 -5.16 29.09 33.93
C THR A 2 -6.00 27.87 34.32
N SER A 3 -7.26 27.87 33.85
CA SER A 3 -8.02 26.64 33.60
C SER A 3 -7.33 25.84 32.50
N SER A 4 -6.79 24.68 32.86
CA SER A 4 -6.30 23.65 31.93
C SER A 4 -7.42 23.27 30.94
N SER A 5 -7.33 23.77 29.70
CA SER A 5 -8.20 23.34 28.61
C SER A 5 -7.83 21.92 28.22
N ASN A 6 -8.60 20.96 28.73
CA ASN A 6 -8.62 19.59 28.26
C ASN A 6 -9.13 19.57 26.82
N GLU A 7 -8.24 19.70 25.85
CA GLU A 7 -8.55 19.40 24.46
C GLU A 7 -8.79 17.90 24.33
N ASN A 8 -10.07 17.52 24.42
CA ASN A 8 -10.53 16.20 24.01
C ASN A 8 -10.17 16.03 22.54
N ILE A 9 -9.14 15.23 22.28
CA ILE A 9 -8.74 14.79 20.93
C ILE A 9 -9.81 13.82 20.45
N HIS A 10 -10.99 14.33 20.09
CA HIS A 10 -12.01 13.54 19.43
C HIS A 10 -11.45 13.12 18.07
N GLN A 11 -11.12 11.83 17.93
CA GLN A 11 -10.71 11.27 16.65
C GLN A 11 -11.86 11.42 15.65
N LYS A 12 -11.78 12.45 14.79
CA LYS A 12 -12.76 12.71 13.73
C LYS A 12 -12.45 11.78 12.55
N ILE A 13 -13.27 10.76 12.37
CA ILE A 13 -13.21 9.88 11.20
C ILE A 13 -13.57 10.71 9.96
N ARG A 14 -12.66 10.77 8.98
CA ARG A 14 -12.90 11.43 7.69
C ARG A 14 -13.33 10.41 6.66
N ASN A 15 -14.52 10.58 6.10
CA ASN A 15 -15.09 9.72 5.06
C ASN A 15 -15.11 10.36 3.67
N GLU A 16 -14.71 11.64 3.58
CA GLU A 16 -14.61 12.37 2.32
C GLU A 16 -13.15 12.32 1.83
N PHE A 17 -12.97 11.81 0.61
CA PHE A 17 -11.67 11.65 -0.01
C PHE A 17 -11.47 12.67 -1.14
N PRO A 18 -10.36 13.43 -1.13
CA PRO A 18 -10.04 14.36 -2.23
C PRO A 18 -9.73 13.65 -3.55
N TYR A 19 -9.20 12.42 -3.51
CA TYR A 19 -8.85 11.63 -4.70
C TYR A 19 -9.70 10.37 -4.81
N ASP A 20 -10.02 9.98 -6.04
CA ASP A 20 -10.52 8.63 -6.32
C ASP A 20 -9.35 7.65 -6.32
N VAL A 21 -9.62 6.36 -6.14
CA VAL A 21 -8.57 5.34 -6.01
C VAL A 21 -8.70 4.31 -7.13
N LYS A 22 -7.66 4.21 -7.96
CA LYS A 22 -7.54 3.17 -8.98
C LYS A 22 -6.69 2.02 -8.45
N LYS A 23 -7.22 0.80 -8.52
CA LYS A 23 -6.50 -0.43 -8.16
C LYS A 23 -5.85 -1.05 -9.39
N LEU A 24 -4.56 -1.35 -9.29
CA LEU A 24 -3.78 -2.10 -10.28
C LEU A 24 -3.29 -3.38 -9.60
N THR A 25 -3.62 -4.54 -10.16
CA THR A 25 -3.27 -5.85 -9.61
C THR A 25 -2.19 -6.53 -10.43
N GLU A 26 -1.36 -7.36 -9.80
CA GLU A 26 -0.29 -8.13 -10.46
C GLU A 26 0.71 -7.25 -11.25
N VAL A 27 0.99 -6.06 -10.72
CA VAL A 27 2.01 -5.18 -11.28
C VAL A 27 3.38 -5.81 -11.05
N SER A 28 4.16 -5.91 -12.12
CA SER A 28 5.49 -6.52 -12.08
C SER A 28 6.57 -5.48 -11.78
N ILE A 29 7.33 -5.70 -10.71
CA ILE A 29 8.48 -4.85 -10.33
C ILE A 29 9.77 -5.63 -10.61
N PRO A 30 10.55 -5.27 -11.65
CA PRO A 30 11.82 -5.92 -11.93
C PRO A 30 12.87 -5.49 -10.90
N ILE A 31 13.56 -6.47 -10.30
CA ILE A 31 14.70 -6.23 -9.41
C ILE A 31 16.01 -6.65 -10.06
N ASP A 32 15.99 -7.74 -10.82
CA ASP A 32 17.12 -8.26 -11.58
C ASP A 32 16.61 -8.92 -12.87
N LYS A 33 17.51 -9.31 -13.79
CA LYS A 33 17.18 -9.87 -15.11
C LYS A 33 16.12 -10.97 -15.06
N ASN A 34 16.15 -11.81 -14.02
CA ASN A 34 15.25 -12.95 -13.85
C ASN A 34 14.35 -12.86 -12.62
N ILE A 35 14.38 -11.75 -11.87
CA ILE A 35 13.64 -11.60 -10.62
C ILE A 35 12.64 -10.46 -10.78
N LYS A 36 11.36 -10.82 -10.71
CA LYS A 36 10.23 -9.92 -10.76
C LYS A 36 9.40 -10.12 -9.50
N LEU A 37 9.11 -9.03 -8.79
CA LEU A 37 8.15 -9.05 -7.70
C LEU A 37 6.75 -8.74 -8.20
N ALA A 38 5.76 -9.30 -7.55
CA ALA A 38 4.35 -9.03 -7.81
C ALA A 38 3.81 -8.03 -6.79
N ALA A 39 3.13 -6.99 -7.30
CA ALA A 39 2.58 -5.92 -6.50
C ALA A 39 1.11 -5.66 -6.81
N THR A 40 0.37 -5.22 -5.80
CA THR A 40 -0.91 -4.54 -5.97
C THR A 40 -0.71 -3.09 -5.60
N ILE A 41 -1.15 -2.19 -6.46
CA ILE A 41 -0.98 -0.74 -6.32
C ILE A 41 -2.36 -0.10 -6.24
N TRP A 42 -2.54 0.79 -5.28
CA TRP A 42 -3.66 1.71 -5.20
C TRP A 42 -3.12 3.11 -5.48
N MET A 43 -3.58 3.70 -6.58
CA MET A 43 -3.09 4.97 -7.07
C MET A 43 -4.19 6.03 -6.92
N PRO A 44 -3.88 7.20 -6.31
CA PRO A 44 -4.79 8.34 -6.34
C PRO A 44 -5.01 8.79 -7.79
N GLN A 45 -6.25 9.14 -8.10
CA GLN A 45 -6.66 9.72 -9.37
C GLN A 45 -7.38 11.03 -9.07
N ASN A 46 -6.90 12.10 -9.68
CA ASN A 46 -7.56 13.40 -9.60
C ASN A 46 -8.91 13.31 -10.33
N LYS A 47 -9.98 13.78 -9.70
CA LYS A 47 -11.34 13.74 -10.26
C LYS A 47 -11.47 14.55 -11.55
N ASN A 48 -10.60 15.56 -11.73
CA ASN A 48 -10.70 16.55 -12.80
C ASN A 48 -9.56 16.51 -13.83
N VAL A 49 -8.57 15.62 -13.68
CA VAL A 49 -7.40 15.55 -14.57
C VAL A 49 -7.24 14.14 -15.11
N GLN A 50 -7.36 13.99 -16.44
CA GLN A 50 -7.37 12.68 -17.12
C GLN A 50 -5.98 12.03 -17.27
N LEU A 51 -4.89 12.71 -16.89
CA LEU A 51 -3.53 12.22 -17.09
C LEU A 51 -2.70 12.34 -15.80
N ILE A 52 -2.39 11.17 -15.24
CA ILE A 52 -1.64 10.95 -14.00
C ILE A 52 -0.12 11.04 -14.28
N ASN A 53 0.29 11.78 -15.31
CA ASN A 53 1.67 11.73 -15.80
C ASN A 53 2.57 12.83 -15.19
N GLU A 54 2.01 13.83 -14.52
CA GLU A 54 2.78 14.95 -13.95
C GLU A 54 2.60 15.12 -12.43
N GLU A 55 1.49 14.66 -11.86
CA GLU A 55 1.28 14.72 -10.41
C GLU A 55 2.11 13.64 -9.70
N LYS A 56 3.05 14.09 -8.86
CA LYS A 56 3.85 13.20 -8.01
C LYS A 56 3.19 13.06 -6.66
N PHE A 57 2.94 11.81 -6.26
CA PHE A 57 2.37 11.46 -4.98
C PHE A 57 3.41 10.75 -4.11
N ALA A 58 3.35 10.97 -2.80
CA ALA A 58 4.16 10.22 -1.86
C ALA A 58 3.74 8.74 -1.86
N THR A 59 4.68 7.84 -1.61
CA THR A 59 4.45 6.39 -1.73
C THR A 59 4.57 5.70 -0.37
N ILE A 60 3.61 4.83 -0.08
CA ILE A 60 3.63 3.92 1.08
C ILE A 60 3.82 2.50 0.54
N LEU A 61 4.87 1.82 1.01
CA LEU A 61 5.19 0.46 0.61
C LEU A 61 4.95 -0.51 1.77
N GLU A 62 4.05 -1.46 1.57
CA GLU A 62 3.85 -2.62 2.43
C GLU A 62 4.54 -3.84 1.78
N TYR A 63 5.59 -4.35 2.43
CA TYR A 63 6.38 -5.49 1.95
C TYR A 63 6.07 -6.73 2.79
N ILE A 64 5.43 -7.76 2.21
CA ILE A 64 4.80 -8.85 2.99
C ILE A 64 5.23 -10.26 2.58
N GLN A 65 5.50 -11.10 3.60
CA GLN A 65 5.94 -12.48 3.43
C GLN A 65 4.79 -13.44 3.09
N TYR A 66 3.57 -13.08 3.46
CA TYR A 66 2.38 -13.92 3.35
C TYR A 66 1.47 -13.34 2.26
N ARG A 67 1.72 -13.79 1.02
CA ARG A 67 1.04 -13.46 -0.25
C ARG A 67 -0.05 -12.37 -0.17
N LYS A 68 0.09 -11.32 -0.97
CA LYS A 68 -0.76 -10.12 -1.04
C LYS A 68 -2.25 -10.37 -1.26
N ALA A 69 -2.61 -11.53 -1.79
CA ALA A 69 -3.98 -11.92 -2.10
C ALA A 69 -4.62 -12.83 -1.02
N ASP A 70 -3.91 -13.20 0.04
CA ASP A 70 -4.42 -14.14 1.04
C ASP A 70 -5.37 -13.47 2.04
N TRP A 71 -5.75 -14.20 3.09
CA TRP A 71 -6.86 -13.92 4.03
C TRP A 71 -6.96 -12.48 4.58
N THR A 72 -5.85 -11.78 4.80
CA THR A 72 -5.90 -10.41 5.34
C THR A 72 -6.06 -9.34 4.25
N SER A 73 -6.02 -9.70 2.97
CA SER A 73 -6.06 -8.78 1.83
C SER A 73 -7.27 -7.84 1.85
N ALA A 74 -8.48 -8.35 2.11
CA ALA A 74 -9.69 -7.53 2.16
C ALA A 74 -9.64 -6.49 3.29
N ARG A 75 -9.13 -6.88 4.46
CA ARG A 75 -8.99 -5.97 5.61
C ARG A 75 -7.92 -4.92 5.35
N ASP A 76 -6.77 -5.33 4.83
CA ASP A 76 -5.62 -4.46 4.64
C ASP A 76 -5.86 -3.49 3.46
N GLU A 77 -6.61 -3.92 2.44
CA GLU A 77 -7.04 -3.09 1.32
C GLU A 77 -7.84 -1.85 1.74
N ILE A 78 -8.64 -1.93 2.82
CA ILE A 78 -9.38 -0.77 3.35
C ILE A 78 -8.41 0.35 3.75
N ARG A 79 -7.29 0.00 4.41
CA ARG A 79 -6.29 0.98 4.86
C ARG A 79 -5.52 1.57 3.69
N LEU A 80 -5.12 0.74 2.73
CA LEU A 80 -4.36 1.17 1.56
C LEU A 80 -5.20 2.08 0.66
N LYS A 81 -6.51 1.80 0.51
CA LYS A 81 -7.46 2.70 -0.15
C LYS A 81 -7.64 4.01 0.61
N TYR A 82 -7.73 3.96 1.94
CA TYR A 82 -7.86 5.15 2.76
C TYR A 82 -6.69 6.12 2.54
N PHE A 83 -5.45 5.63 2.61
CA PHE A 83 -4.27 6.45 2.32
C PHE A 83 -4.27 6.98 0.88
N SER A 84 -4.66 6.13 -0.07
CA SER A 84 -4.74 6.53 -1.48
C SER A 84 -5.79 7.60 -1.74
N GLY A 85 -6.90 7.60 -1.00
CA GLY A 85 -7.90 8.66 -1.06
C GLY A 85 -7.35 10.04 -0.64
N PHE A 86 -6.28 10.09 0.15
CA PHE A 86 -5.61 11.32 0.58
C PHE A 86 -4.36 11.70 -0.24
N GLY A 87 -4.10 11.01 -1.35
CA GLY A 87 -2.98 11.36 -2.24
C GLY A 87 -1.68 10.60 -1.94
N TYR A 88 -1.76 9.41 -1.36
CA TYR A 88 -0.60 8.50 -1.23
C TYR A 88 -0.72 7.32 -2.20
N VAL A 89 0.32 7.03 -2.97
CA VAL A 89 0.37 5.77 -3.72
C VAL A 89 0.66 4.65 -2.73
N SER A 90 -0.29 3.74 -2.55
CA SER A 90 -0.11 2.61 -1.65
C SER A 90 0.26 1.36 -2.46
N LEU A 91 1.36 0.70 -2.12
CA LEU A 91 1.78 -0.55 -2.75
C LEU A 91 1.83 -1.66 -1.73
N ARG A 92 1.37 -2.83 -2.14
CA ARG A 92 1.53 -4.08 -1.41
C ARG A 92 2.28 -5.08 -2.27
N VAL A 93 3.44 -5.52 -1.79
CA VAL A 93 4.39 -6.28 -2.59
C VAL A 93 4.68 -7.63 -1.94
N ASP A 94 4.55 -8.69 -2.73
CA ASP A 94 4.97 -10.04 -2.37
C ASP A 94 6.50 -10.08 -2.25
N ILE A 95 7.04 -10.49 -1.11
CA ILE A 95 8.49 -10.65 -0.94
C ILE A 95 9.03 -11.68 -1.93
N ARG A 96 10.28 -11.51 -2.37
CA ARG A 96 10.99 -12.46 -3.25
C ARG A 96 10.78 -13.92 -2.80
N GLY A 97 10.39 -14.78 -3.74
CA GLY A 97 10.16 -16.20 -3.49
C GLY A 97 8.89 -16.51 -2.69
N THR A 98 7.97 -15.55 -2.54
CA THR A 98 6.67 -15.73 -1.90
C THR A 98 5.55 -15.24 -2.84
N GLY A 99 4.34 -15.79 -2.71
CA GLY A 99 3.20 -15.40 -3.52
C GLY A 99 3.45 -15.54 -5.02
N ASN A 100 3.23 -14.46 -5.77
CA ASN A 100 3.47 -14.42 -7.22
C ASN A 100 4.84 -13.80 -7.57
N SER A 101 5.67 -13.51 -6.56
CA SER A 101 7.04 -13.01 -6.78
C SER A 101 8.00 -14.15 -7.10
N LEU A 102 8.82 -13.94 -8.12
CA LEU A 102 9.87 -14.90 -8.51
C LEU A 102 11.02 -14.93 -7.50
N GLY A 103 11.80 -16.00 -7.54
CA GLY A 103 13.00 -16.18 -6.72
C GLY A 103 12.83 -17.24 -5.65
N PHE A 104 13.75 -17.25 -4.68
CA PHE A 104 13.80 -18.24 -3.62
C PHE A 104 13.79 -17.54 -2.26
N TYR A 105 12.90 -17.98 -1.37
CA TYR A 105 12.81 -17.49 0.00
C TYR A 105 13.57 -18.46 0.92
N PHE A 106 14.74 -18.03 1.40
CA PHE A 106 15.56 -18.85 2.30
C PHE A 106 15.26 -18.49 3.76
N VAL A 107 14.68 -19.44 4.50
CA VAL A 107 14.55 -19.36 5.96
C VAL A 107 15.63 -20.25 6.56
N ARG A 108 16.57 -19.66 7.31
CA ARG A 108 17.60 -20.44 8.00
C ARG A 108 17.04 -20.97 9.32
N PHE A 109 16.81 -22.28 9.39
CA PHE A 109 16.64 -22.97 10.66
C PHE A 109 18.03 -23.22 11.24
N PHE A 110 18.35 -22.59 12.37
CA PHE A 110 19.46 -23.05 13.19
C PHE A 110 19.00 -24.30 13.92
N SER A 111 19.52 -25.47 13.53
CA SER A 111 19.60 -26.60 14.45
C SER A 111 20.63 -26.25 15.50
N LEU A 112 20.21 -26.17 16.76
CA LEU A 112 21.12 -26.36 17.90
C LEU A 112 21.54 -27.83 17.97
#